data_AF-A0A6V7IPS0-F1
#
_entry.id   AF-A0A6V7IPS0-F1
#
_cell.length_a   1.000
_cell.length_b   1.000
_cell.length_c   1.000
_cell.angle_alpha   90.00
_cell.angle_beta   90.00
_cell.angle_gamma   90.00
#
_symmetry.space_group_name_H-M   'P 1'
#
loop_
_entity.id
_entity.type
_entity.pdbx_description
1 polymer ?
#
loop_
_entity_poly.entity_id
_entity_poly.type
_entity_poly.pdbx_seq_one_letter_code
_entity_poly.pdbx_strand_id
1 'polypeptide(L)' 'CKGFFKRTVQNRRVYTCVADGVCEITKAQRNRCQYCRFKKCIEQGMVLQAVREDRMPGGRNSGAVYNLYK' A
#
# COMPACT_ATOMS: atom_id res chain seq x y z
N CYS A 1 -3.36 1.49 -7.77
CA CYS A 1 -2.36 0.87 -6.89
C CYS A 1 -2.87 -0.32 -6.07
N LYS A 2 -4.19 -0.61 -6.05
CA LYS A 2 -4.82 -1.77 -5.36
C LYS A 2 -4.01 -3.07 -5.38
N GLY A 3 -3.71 -3.61 -6.56
CA GLY A 3 -3.00 -4.90 -6.67
C GLY A 3 -1.56 -4.88 -6.14
N PHE A 4 -0.86 -3.75 -6.31
CA PHE A 4 0.49 -3.57 -5.76
C PHE A 4 0.43 -3.57 -4.23
N PHE A 5 -0.39 -2.70 -3.63
CA PHE A 5 -0.55 -2.60 -2.19
C PHE A 5 -0.92 -3.94 -1.54
N LYS A 6 -1.93 -4.64 -2.11
CA LYS A 6 -2.33 -5.97 -1.63
C LYS A 6 -1.16 -6.96 -1.59
N ARG A 7 -0.38 -7.06 -2.67
CA ARG A 7 0.77 -7.97 -2.73
C ARG A 7 1.90 -7.56 -1.79
N THR A 8 2.13 -6.25 -1.63
CA THR A 8 3.13 -5.74 -0.70
C THR A 8 2.81 -6.17 0.73
N VAL A 9 1.56 -5.96 1.17
CA VAL A 9 1.11 -6.30 2.52
C VAL A 9 1.06 -7.82 2.74
N GLN A 10 0.35 -8.56 1.88
CA GLN A 10 0.16 -10.01 2.05
C GLN A 10 1.47 -10.81 2.01
N ASN A 11 2.43 -10.37 1.21
CA ASN A 11 3.71 -11.06 1.08
C ASN A 11 4.82 -10.39 1.92
N ARG A 12 4.46 -9.47 2.82
CA ARG A 12 5.38 -8.74 3.71
C ARG A 12 6.61 -8.20 2.96
N ARG A 13 6.39 -7.61 1.79
CA ARG A 13 7.49 -7.10 0.95
C ARG A 13 8.05 -5.84 1.57
N VAL A 14 9.35 -5.86 1.82
CA VAL A 14 10.13 -4.69 2.21
C VAL A 14 10.84 -4.18 0.94
N TYR A 15 10.76 -2.87 0.72
CA TYR A 15 11.40 -2.21 -0.41
C TYR A 15 12.38 -1.16 0.10
N THR A 16 13.45 -0.92 -0.64
CA THR A 16 14.42 0.13 -0.36
C THR A 16 14.43 1.12 -1.53
N CYS A 17 14.53 2.42 -1.23
CA CYS A 17 14.77 3.42 -2.26
C CYS A 17 16.26 3.41 -2.62
N VAL A 18 16.57 3.55 -3.91
CA VAL A 18 17.96 3.72 -4.39
C VAL A 18 18.40 5.18 -4.44
N ALA A 19 17.51 6.11 -4.06
CA ALA A 19 17.72 7.55 -3.98
C ALA A 19 17.20 8.05 -2.62
N ASP A 20 16.75 9.31 -2.53
CA ASP A 20 16.43 9.97 -1.25
C ASP A 20 15.05 9.64 -0.65
N GLY A 21 14.38 8.58 -1.12
CA GLY A 21 13.07 8.16 -0.57
C GLY A 21 11.90 9.11 -0.88
N VAL A 22 12.08 10.05 -1.82
CA VAL A 22 11.08 11.07 -2.24
C VAL A 22 10.80 11.05 -3.75
N CYS A 23 11.03 9.92 -4.42
CA CYS A 23 10.79 9.79 -5.87
C CYS A 23 9.37 10.22 -6.25
N GLU A 24 9.25 11.00 -7.31
CA GLU A 24 7.96 11.37 -7.87
C GLU A 24 7.21 10.14 -8.41
N ILE A 25 5.97 9.93 -7.98
CA ILE A 25 5.14 8.78 -8.41
C ILE A 25 4.02 9.26 -9.32
N THR A 26 4.21 9.02 -10.63
CA THR A 26 3.22 9.24 -11.71
C THR A 26 2.79 7.91 -12.34
N LYS A 27 1.77 7.91 -13.20
CA LYS A 27 1.27 6.70 -13.87
C LYS A 27 2.37 5.98 -14.67
N ALA A 28 3.24 6.73 -15.34
CA ALA A 28 4.34 6.21 -16.15
C ALA A 28 5.50 5.67 -15.30
N GLN A 29 5.90 6.38 -14.23
CA GLN A 29 7.13 6.07 -13.50
C GLN A 29 6.96 5.33 -12.17
N ARG A 30 5.73 5.07 -11.72
CA ARG A 30 5.43 4.39 -10.45
C ARG A 30 6.11 3.04 -10.25
N ASN A 31 6.56 2.36 -11.31
CA ASN A 31 7.26 1.08 -11.20
C ASN A 31 8.77 1.24 -10.96
N ARG A 32 9.35 2.43 -11.16
CA ARG A 32 10.79 2.68 -10.97
C ARG A 32 11.24 2.56 -9.52
N CYS A 33 10.38 2.96 -8.57
CA CYS A 33 10.68 2.89 -7.14
C CYS A 33 9.51 2.32 -6.35
N GLN A 34 9.63 1.06 -5.93
CA GLN A 34 8.60 0.36 -5.17
C GLN A 34 8.46 0.92 -3.74
N TYR A 35 9.56 1.35 -3.12
CA TYR A 35 9.55 2.01 -1.80
C TYR A 35 8.68 3.27 -1.81
N CYS A 36 9.02 4.26 -2.64
CA CYS A 36 8.29 5.53 -2.70
C CYS A 36 6.84 5.33 -3.13
N ARG A 37 6.58 4.36 -4.03
CA ARG A 37 5.22 4.00 -4.41
C ARG A 37 4.42 3.46 -3.23
N PHE A 38 4.99 2.57 -2.41
CA PHE A 38 4.31 2.02 -1.24
C PHE A 38 4.09 3.08 -0.17
N LYS A 39 5.12 3.88 0.13
CA LYS A 39 5.04 5.05 1.02
C LYS A 39 3.88 5.97 0.61
N LYS A 40 3.82 6.38 -0.67
CA LYS A 40 2.72 7.21 -1.19
C LYS A 40 1.34 6.55 -1.09
N CYS A 41 1.24 5.22 -1.21
CA CYS A 41 -0.04 4.53 -1.02
C CYS A 41 -0.56 4.72 0.40
N ILE A 42 0.32 4.60 1.40
CA ILE A 42 -0.03 4.81 2.81
C ILE A 42 -0.39 6.28 3.05
N GLU A 43 0.42 7.22 2.56
CA GLU A 43 0.17 8.68 2.69
C GLU A 43 -1.17 9.11 2.06
N GLN A 44 -1.61 8.42 1.01
CA GLN A 44 -2.91 8.66 0.34
C GLN A 44 -4.07 7.86 0.97
N GLY A 45 -3.86 7.24 2.14
CA GLY A 45 -4.91 6.62 2.94
C GLY A 45 -5.17 5.13 2.68
N MET A 46 -4.28 4.40 2.00
CA MET A 46 -4.40 2.95 1.94
C MET A 46 -4.00 2.33 3.28
N VAL A 47 -4.95 1.66 3.94
CA VAL A 47 -4.78 1.06 5.27
C VAL A 47 -4.30 -0.39 5.17
N LEU A 48 -3.24 -0.75 5.90
CA LEU A 48 -2.66 -2.10 5.89
C LEU A 48 -3.68 -3.16 6.36
N GLN A 49 -4.40 -2.84 7.42
CA GLN A 49 -5.38 -3.69 8.11
C GLN A 49 -6.63 -3.93 7.25
N ALA A 50 -6.86 -3.11 6.22
CA ALA A 50 -7.91 -3.37 5.25
C ALA A 50 -7.57 -4.54 4.30
N VAL A 51 -6.31 -4.98 4.26
CA VAL A 51 -5.87 -6.16 3.51
C VAL A 51 -6.03 -7.38 4.39
N ARG A 52 -7.02 -8.22 4.07
CA ARG A 52 -7.31 -9.44 4.82
C ARG A 52 -6.21 -10.49 4.66
N GLU A 53 -5.81 -11.10 5.78
CA GLU A 53 -4.82 -12.19 5.81
C GLU A 53 -5.38 -13.49 5.24
N ASP A 54 -6.67 -13.77 5.50
CA ASP A 54 -7.41 -14.95 5.05
C ASP A 54 -7.62 -15.02 3.52
N ARG A 55 -7.32 -13.93 2.80
CA ARG A 55 -7.47 -13.77 1.34
C ARG A 55 -8.89 -13.98 0.83
N MET A 56 -9.89 -13.91 1.71
CA MET A 56 -11.29 -14.12 1.32
C MET A 56 -11.78 -12.99 0.41
N PRO A 57 -12.47 -13.30 -0.69
CA PRO A 57 -13.04 -12.30 -1.58
C PRO A 57 -14.30 -11.67 -0.97
N GLY A 58 -14.59 -10.44 -1.36
CA GLY A 58 -15.82 -9.74 -0.97
C GLY A 58 -15.89 -9.39 0.53
N GLY A 59 -17.09 -9.02 0.95
CA GLY A 59 -17.34 -8.42 2.26
C GLY A 59 -16.91 -6.96 2.36
N ARG A 60 -17.34 -6.29 3.42
CA ARG A 60 -16.89 -4.94 3.78
C ARG A 60 -16.19 -5.01 5.13
N ASN A 61 -14.99 -4.44 5.20
CA ASN A 61 -14.34 -4.21 6.49
C ASN A 61 -15.21 -3.26 7.33
N SER A 62 -15.28 -3.51 8.63
CA SER A 62 -15.99 -2.63 9.56
C SER A 62 -15.36 -1.24 9.58
N GLY A 63 -16.18 -0.20 9.83
CA GLY A 63 -15.71 1.18 9.94
C GLY A 63 -14.60 1.36 10.99
N ALA A 64 -14.60 0.50 12.02
CA ALA A 64 -13.55 0.42 13.03
C ALA A 64 -12.13 0.24 12.43
N VAL A 65 -11.99 -0.49 11.32
CA VAL A 65 -10.68 -0.67 10.64
C VAL A 65 -10.12 0.65 10.13
N TYR A 66 -10.98 1.59 9.77
CA TYR A 66 -10.58 2.89 9.20
C TYR A 66 -10.49 4.00 10.25
N ASN A 67 -11.28 3.91 11.33
CA ASN A 67 -11.30 4.91 12.40
C ASN A 67 -10.01 4.93 13.24
N LEU A 68 -9.27 3.83 13.28
CA LEU A 68 -7.99 3.75 14.02
C LEU A 68 -6.84 4.51 13.32
N TYR A 69 -7.03 4.93 12.06
CA TYR A 69 -6.00 5.55 11.21
C TYR A 69 -6.34 6.99 10.81
N LYS A 70 -7.27 7.61 11.54
CA LYS A 70 -7.67 9.01 11.41
C LYS A 70 -7.18 9.77 12.63
#